data_AF-A0A4R6KA84-F1
#
_entry.id   AF-A0A4R6KA84-F1
#
_cell.length_a   1.000
_cell.length_b   1.000
_cell.length_c   1.000
_cell.angle_alpha   90.00
_cell.angle_beta   90.00
_cell.angle_gamma   90.00
#
_symmetry.space_group_name_H-M   'P 1'
#
loop_
_entity.id
_entity.type
_entity.pdbx_description
1 polymer ?
#
loop_
_entity_poly.entity_id
_entity_poly.type
_entity_poly.pdbx_seq_one_letter_code
_entity_poly.pdbx_strand_id
1 'polypeptide(L)'
;MNNAVTACLRARNHGWAIALVAVFAVFGSMINASTASSVEKAVAPSPPAPSVTKKGVTCNTAPADELGACISRMLTDPNGAYSPDHVYTDAEKQPVRAARQLAGAAAAADAGSWSVVADCTVGNYKVNPIHASMTKSGKVLMTAGSGYNRTFFDQKVFKTWLWDPTTPGTCPREIPMPANVDLFCSGHSHLPDGRVLFFGGTGHYATSDLYYTGIRESYAFDDVTGTFTPTGLMNVARWYPNGPVNAVGNPVVVSGLDAAGKVTSTNETYNAATGAWTKLPGTRIFPLYAGMVLRKNGTLCYFGANMGGRAGASPGCWNWTNNAWYPIPGLLYPDCRDQASTLLLYPAQTQKVMVIGGGCAAGTTGTTATVDLNAATHKFTNGPYLGFAAMHSCATVLPDRSAFVAGGADHNTKPRLQAARLPYGATAWEQAASPTVPRMYHSSCMLLLDGSVLTMGTTAVAGSVETRFEVYKPWYLQAGVSRPTITNLAPTLKLGGTYPVNFSGPASVTGAMLQRLTSVTHSSDPNQRAVDVPVTATATWGTKNLSIEANRGILPPGMYMLSLRDWRNIPSKSLVVRIVENTPLAAGGSPAAAAPCCCC
;
A
#
# COMPACT_ATOMS: atom_id res chain seq x y z
N MET A 1 -43.25 8.70 46.83
CA MET A 1 -43.54 8.58 48.26
C MET A 1 -42.23 8.29 48.98
N ASN A 2 -41.67 9.32 49.65
CA ASN A 2 -41.11 9.35 51.01
C ASN A 2 -40.64 8.01 51.63
N ASN A 3 -39.55 7.89 52.38
CA ASN A 3 -38.64 8.84 53.03
C ASN A 3 -37.42 8.05 53.56
N ALA A 4 -36.30 8.75 53.71
CA ALA A 4 -35.19 8.39 54.58
C ALA A 4 -35.51 8.71 56.06
N VAL A 5 -34.99 7.93 57.02
CA VAL A 5 -34.82 8.28 58.45
C VAL A 5 -33.61 7.45 58.95
N THR A 6 -32.43 7.92 59.39
CA THR A 6 -31.93 8.90 60.39
C THR A 6 -31.08 8.17 61.46
N ALA A 7 -29.97 8.82 61.82
CA ALA A 7 -28.87 8.49 62.73
C ALA A 7 -29.21 8.24 64.22
N CYS A 8 -28.27 7.70 65.03
CA CYS A 8 -27.45 8.48 66.01
C CYS A 8 -26.65 7.65 67.05
N LEU A 9 -25.34 7.95 67.15
CA LEU A 9 -24.46 8.24 68.32
C LEU A 9 -24.54 7.46 69.67
N ARG A 10 -23.35 7.03 70.15
CA ARG A 10 -22.66 7.31 71.46
C ARG A 10 -21.67 6.17 71.78
N ALA A 11 -20.63 6.25 72.62
CA ALA A 11 -19.60 7.20 73.04
C ALA A 11 -18.86 6.53 74.24
N ARG A 12 -17.57 6.85 74.46
CA ARG A 12 -16.75 6.67 75.70
C ARG A 12 -16.19 5.24 75.96
N ASN A 13 -15.00 5.00 76.54
CA ASN A 13 -14.14 5.84 77.39
C ASN A 13 -12.75 5.17 77.67
N HIS A 14 -11.85 5.98 78.25
CA HIS A 14 -10.69 5.67 79.12
C HIS A 14 -9.29 5.40 78.53
N GLY A 15 -8.37 6.31 78.87
CA GLY A 15 -6.92 6.17 78.74
C GLY A 15 -6.23 6.05 80.11
N TRP A 16 -4.92 5.81 80.09
CA TRP A 16 -3.97 5.99 81.19
C TRP A 16 -2.61 6.40 80.61
N ALA A 17 -1.86 7.20 81.37
CA ALA A 17 -0.60 7.82 80.98
C ALA A 17 0.50 7.56 82.03
N ILE A 18 1.75 7.89 81.62
CA ILE A 18 2.95 8.27 82.39
C ILE A 18 4.01 7.16 82.64
N ALA A 19 5.20 7.31 82.03
CA ALA A 19 6.45 7.76 82.71
C ALA A 19 7.70 7.71 81.77
N LEU A 20 8.50 8.78 81.79
CA LEU A 20 9.85 8.95 81.21
C LEU A 20 10.94 8.27 82.07
N VAL A 21 12.06 7.83 81.46
CA VAL A 21 13.48 8.17 81.85
C VAL A 21 14.41 7.75 80.69
N ALA A 22 15.41 8.59 80.38
CA ALA A 22 16.47 8.38 79.40
C ALA A 22 17.81 7.95 80.05
N VAL A 23 18.73 7.29 79.31
CA VAL A 23 20.19 7.58 79.18
C VAL A 23 20.93 6.49 78.36
N PHE A 24 21.80 6.99 77.46
CA PHE A 24 22.81 6.46 76.51
C PHE A 24 23.51 5.08 76.70
N ALA A 25 23.74 4.33 75.58
CA ALA A 25 25.03 4.22 74.83
C ALA A 25 25.27 2.87 74.06
N VAL A 26 25.48 2.99 72.73
CA VAL A 26 26.48 2.35 71.83
C VAL A 26 26.51 0.81 71.56
N PHE A 27 26.13 0.49 70.30
CA PHE A 27 26.60 -0.52 69.33
C PHE A 27 26.78 -2.00 69.71
N GLY A 28 25.97 -2.85 69.06
CA GLY A 28 26.31 -4.24 68.75
C GLY A 28 25.13 -5.06 68.20
N SER A 29 25.25 -5.49 66.95
CA SER A 29 24.63 -6.70 66.36
C SER A 29 23.13 -6.73 65.95
N MET A 30 22.95 -7.03 64.65
CA MET A 30 21.89 -7.81 64.00
C MET A 30 20.47 -7.23 63.87
N ILE A 31 20.08 -6.93 62.63
CA ILE A 31 18.67 -6.98 62.21
C ILE A 31 18.56 -8.02 61.09
N ASN A 32 17.90 -9.12 61.40
CA ASN A 32 17.19 -9.96 60.45
C ASN A 32 15.77 -10.19 60.98
N ALA A 33 14.85 -10.46 60.07
CA ALA A 33 13.43 -10.80 60.25
C ALA A 33 12.44 -9.62 60.37
N SER A 34 11.99 -9.14 59.20
CA SER A 34 10.60 -8.73 59.00
C SER A 34 9.82 -9.91 58.40
N THR A 35 8.77 -10.35 59.07
CA THR A 35 7.78 -11.28 58.53
C THR A 35 6.41 -10.62 58.57
N ALA A 36 5.85 -10.33 57.39
CA ALA A 36 4.40 -10.17 57.18
C ALA A 36 4.06 -10.40 55.69
N SER A 37 3.90 -11.68 55.35
CA SER A 37 3.01 -12.26 54.33
C SER A 37 2.74 -11.49 53.04
N SER A 38 3.48 -11.82 51.98
CA SER A 38 3.03 -11.75 50.60
C SER A 38 2.48 -13.13 50.19
N VAL A 39 1.21 -13.19 49.79
CA VAL A 39 0.67 -14.32 49.01
C VAL A 39 1.30 -14.24 47.62
N GLU A 40 2.30 -15.09 47.34
CA GLU A 40 2.83 -15.30 45.99
C GLU A 40 1.74 -15.90 45.10
N LYS A 41 1.22 -15.10 44.16
CA LYS A 41 0.71 -15.67 42.92
C LYS A 41 1.92 -16.15 42.12
N ALA A 42 2.04 -17.45 41.95
CA ALA A 42 3.01 -18.06 41.05
C ALA A 42 2.89 -17.43 39.65
N VAL A 43 3.83 -16.56 39.32
CA VAL A 43 4.05 -16.08 37.95
C VAL A 43 4.74 -17.23 37.23
N ALA A 44 4.07 -17.79 36.23
CA ALA A 44 4.69 -18.77 35.36
C ALA A 44 6.00 -18.16 34.78
N PRO A 45 7.11 -18.91 34.73
CA PRO A 45 8.35 -18.39 34.17
C PRO A 45 8.09 -17.90 32.75
N SER A 46 8.50 -16.67 32.48
CA SER A 46 8.53 -16.10 31.14
C SER A 46 9.13 -17.12 30.19
N PRO A 47 8.53 -17.39 29.01
CA PRO A 47 9.17 -18.23 28.02
C PRO A 47 10.58 -17.67 27.76
N PRO A 48 11.60 -18.54 27.61
CA PRO A 48 12.95 -18.07 27.33
C PRO A 48 12.90 -17.12 26.13
N ALA A 49 13.50 -15.94 26.28
CA ALA A 49 13.66 -15.03 25.15
C ALA A 49 14.22 -15.83 23.97
N PRO A 50 13.61 -15.77 22.78
CA PRO A 50 14.10 -16.52 21.64
C PRO A 50 15.57 -16.17 21.46
N SER A 51 16.42 -17.18 21.55
CA SER A 51 17.86 -17.05 21.40
C SER A 51 18.16 -16.32 20.09
N VAL A 52 18.83 -15.18 20.18
CA VAL A 52 19.25 -14.40 19.02
C VAL A 52 20.35 -15.19 18.30
N THR A 53 19.96 -16.04 17.38
CA THR A 53 20.88 -16.62 16.40
C THR A 53 21.34 -15.49 15.47
N LYS A 54 22.65 -15.40 15.19
CA LYS A 54 23.29 -14.45 14.26
C LYS A 54 22.79 -14.56 12.80
N LYS A 55 21.50 -14.37 12.53
CA LYS A 55 20.90 -14.31 11.19
C LYS A 55 19.74 -13.32 11.23
N GLY A 56 19.60 -12.49 10.20
CA GLY A 56 18.68 -11.34 10.15
C GLY A 56 17.27 -11.66 10.67
N VAL A 57 16.68 -10.74 11.43
CA VAL A 57 15.32 -10.88 11.97
C VAL A 57 14.32 -10.70 10.83
N THR A 58 13.44 -11.67 10.61
CA THR A 58 12.26 -11.51 9.74
C THR A 58 11.01 -11.87 10.51
N CYS A 59 9.93 -11.14 10.22
CA CYS A 59 8.71 -11.20 11.00
C CYS A 59 7.62 -12.06 10.35
N ASN A 60 8.00 -12.87 9.34
CA ASN A 60 7.08 -13.65 8.52
C ASN A 60 6.22 -14.63 9.30
N THR A 61 6.71 -15.16 10.41
CA THR A 61 5.96 -16.09 11.26
C THR A 61 5.51 -15.47 12.58
N ALA A 62 5.72 -14.16 12.78
CA ALA A 62 5.34 -13.52 14.02
C ALA A 62 3.81 -13.48 14.16
N PRO A 63 3.25 -13.87 15.32
CA PRO A 63 1.83 -13.70 15.57
C PRO A 63 1.48 -12.20 15.66
N ALA A 64 0.20 -11.87 15.49
CA ALA A 64 -0.24 -10.49 15.31
C ALA A 64 0.05 -9.57 16.52
N ASP A 65 0.07 -10.13 17.72
CA ASP A 65 0.40 -9.45 18.96
C ASP A 65 1.90 -9.18 19.14
N GLU A 66 2.76 -9.95 18.47
CA GLU A 66 4.22 -9.77 18.47
C GLU A 66 4.75 -9.09 17.19
N LEU A 67 3.94 -8.99 16.14
CA LEU A 67 4.37 -8.46 14.83
C LEU A 67 4.98 -7.06 14.94
N GLY A 68 4.33 -6.16 15.68
CA GLY A 68 4.83 -4.79 15.87
C GLY A 68 6.16 -4.73 16.61
N ALA A 69 6.36 -5.60 17.59
CA ALA A 69 7.62 -5.75 18.31
C ALA A 69 8.73 -6.25 17.38
N CYS A 70 8.42 -7.28 16.59
CA CYS A 70 9.35 -7.86 15.63
C CYS A 70 9.78 -6.82 14.58
N ILE A 71 8.83 -6.11 13.97
CA ILE A 71 9.11 -5.10 12.95
C ILE A 71 9.91 -3.94 13.55
N SER A 72 9.57 -3.51 14.76
CA SER A 72 10.34 -2.45 15.44
C SER A 72 11.79 -2.86 15.62
N ARG A 73 12.06 -4.09 16.07
CA ARG A 73 13.43 -4.62 16.17
C ARG A 73 14.11 -4.72 14.81
N MET A 74 13.40 -5.20 13.80
CA MET A 74 13.92 -5.28 12.43
C MET A 74 14.39 -3.90 11.94
N LEU A 75 13.60 -2.85 12.18
CA LEU A 75 13.94 -1.49 11.73
C LEU A 75 14.97 -0.77 12.61
N THR A 76 15.13 -1.14 13.89
CA THR A 76 16.05 -0.46 14.82
C THR A 76 17.38 -1.18 15.07
N ASP A 77 17.52 -2.46 14.71
CA ASP A 77 18.76 -3.22 14.95
C ASP A 77 19.94 -2.69 14.11
N PRO A 78 21.05 -2.24 14.73
CA PRO A 78 22.24 -1.77 14.03
C PRO A 78 22.98 -2.87 13.25
N ASN A 79 22.74 -4.16 13.53
CA ASN A 79 23.23 -5.30 12.73
C ASN A 79 22.32 -5.63 11.54
N GLY A 80 21.24 -4.85 11.37
CA GLY A 80 20.42 -4.78 10.17
C GLY A 80 19.22 -5.73 10.17
N ALA A 81 18.06 -5.19 9.77
CA ALA A 81 17.10 -5.93 8.97
C ALA A 81 17.88 -6.62 7.83
N TYR A 82 17.94 -7.95 7.86
CA TYR A 82 18.52 -8.79 6.81
C TYR A 82 20.06 -8.74 6.73
N SER A 83 20.73 -9.49 7.61
CA SER A 83 22.18 -9.74 7.56
C SER A 83 22.57 -10.62 6.34
N PRO A 84 23.77 -10.45 5.74
CA PRO A 84 24.10 -10.85 4.36
C PRO A 84 24.33 -12.35 4.06
N ASP A 85 24.18 -13.24 5.04
CA ASP A 85 24.73 -14.60 4.94
C ASP A 85 23.69 -15.65 4.51
N HIS A 86 23.38 -15.68 3.20
CA HIS A 86 22.80 -16.88 2.57
C HIS A 86 23.46 -17.23 1.24
N VAL A 87 23.97 -18.46 1.14
CA VAL A 87 24.52 -19.09 -0.07
C VAL A 87 23.57 -20.24 -0.43
N TYR A 88 22.90 -20.15 -1.58
CA TYR A 88 21.97 -21.18 -2.06
C TYR A 88 22.69 -22.40 -2.63
N THR A 89 21.99 -23.54 -2.59
CA THR A 89 22.44 -24.80 -3.23
C THR A 89 22.19 -24.79 -4.75
N ASP A 90 22.98 -25.54 -5.51
CA ASP A 90 22.92 -25.57 -6.99
C ASP A 90 21.58 -26.08 -7.56
N ALA A 91 20.78 -26.80 -6.77
CA ALA A 91 19.45 -27.28 -7.18
C ALA A 91 18.38 -26.16 -7.21
N GLU A 92 18.61 -25.05 -6.50
CA GLU A 92 17.75 -23.85 -6.44
C GLU A 92 18.18 -22.78 -7.46
N LYS A 93 19.35 -22.95 -8.09
CA LYS A 93 19.82 -22.22 -9.26
C LYS A 93 19.19 -22.75 -10.56
N GLN A 94 17.91 -23.16 -10.54
CA GLN A 94 17.26 -23.67 -11.73
C GLN A 94 17.45 -22.66 -12.88
N PRO A 95 18.03 -23.09 -14.00
CA PRO A 95 18.66 -22.19 -14.95
C PRO A 95 17.63 -21.26 -15.58
N VAL A 96 18.02 -19.99 -15.60
CA VAL A 96 17.49 -18.96 -16.50
C VAL A 96 17.36 -19.58 -17.89
N ARG A 97 16.15 -19.82 -18.37
CA ARG A 97 15.98 -19.87 -19.82
C ARG A 97 16.37 -18.50 -20.31
N ALA A 98 17.42 -18.45 -21.14
CA ALA A 98 17.82 -17.24 -21.83
C ALA A 98 16.57 -16.59 -22.43
N ALA A 99 16.45 -15.27 -22.23
CA ALA A 99 15.47 -14.47 -22.93
C ALA A 99 15.53 -14.80 -24.42
N ARG A 100 14.40 -14.63 -25.11
CA ARG A 100 14.44 -14.50 -26.56
C ARG A 100 15.33 -13.29 -26.85
N GLN A 101 16.57 -13.54 -27.27
CA GLN A 101 17.42 -12.52 -27.87
C GLN A 101 16.72 -12.08 -29.15
N LEU A 102 15.91 -11.04 -29.07
CA LEU A 102 15.76 -10.17 -30.22
C LEU A 102 17.15 -9.52 -30.39
N ALA A 103 17.82 -9.78 -31.50
CA ALA A 103 19.11 -9.18 -31.80
C ALA A 103 18.89 -7.83 -32.53
N GLY A 104 19.76 -6.86 -32.27
CA GLY A 104 19.83 -5.61 -33.03
C GLY A 104 18.95 -4.46 -32.52
N ALA A 105 18.90 -3.36 -33.28
CA ALA A 105 18.26 -2.10 -32.90
C ALA A 105 16.74 -2.20 -32.63
N ALA A 106 16.05 -3.14 -33.28
CA ALA A 106 14.63 -3.39 -33.07
C ALA A 106 14.31 -3.98 -31.67
N ALA A 107 15.23 -4.78 -31.13
CA ALA A 107 15.12 -5.34 -29.78
C ALA A 107 15.30 -4.29 -28.69
N ALA A 108 16.26 -3.38 -28.90
CA ALA A 108 16.53 -2.26 -27.99
C ALA A 108 15.34 -1.28 -27.95
N ALA A 109 14.69 -1.03 -29.08
CA ALA A 109 13.49 -0.20 -29.14
C ALA A 109 12.28 -0.83 -28.41
N ASP A 110 12.10 -2.16 -28.51
CA ASP A 110 11.00 -2.87 -27.82
C ASP A 110 11.22 -3.00 -26.30
N ALA A 111 12.48 -3.01 -25.86
CA ALA A 111 12.82 -3.04 -24.44
C ALA A 111 12.57 -1.70 -23.71
N GLY A 112 12.36 -0.59 -24.43
CA GLY A 112 12.22 0.75 -23.86
C GLY A 112 13.55 1.35 -23.39
N SER A 113 13.48 2.43 -22.60
CA SER A 113 14.66 3.18 -22.16
C SER A 113 14.46 3.85 -20.80
N TRP A 114 15.50 3.99 -19.99
CA TRP A 114 15.47 4.72 -18.73
C TRP A 114 16.22 6.05 -18.83
N SER A 115 15.75 7.03 -18.06
CA SER A 115 16.45 8.31 -17.89
C SER A 115 16.22 8.86 -16.48
N VAL A 116 17.28 9.31 -15.84
CA VAL A 116 17.17 10.16 -14.64
C VAL A 116 16.63 11.53 -15.09
N VAL A 117 15.51 11.96 -14.50
CA VAL A 117 14.80 13.18 -14.89
C VAL A 117 14.91 14.30 -13.85
N ALA A 118 15.33 14.00 -12.64
CA ALA A 118 15.60 14.98 -11.59
C ALA A 118 16.50 14.36 -10.51
N ASP A 119 17.20 15.21 -9.77
CA ASP A 119 17.92 14.86 -8.54
C ASP A 119 17.69 16.00 -7.55
N CYS A 120 16.92 15.74 -6.49
CA CYS A 120 16.26 16.82 -5.76
C CYS A 120 16.56 16.91 -4.28
N THR A 121 17.05 18.10 -3.91
CA THR A 121 17.09 18.65 -2.56
C THR A 121 16.34 19.97 -2.58
N VAL A 122 15.41 20.18 -1.64
CA VAL A 122 14.60 21.39 -1.52
C VAL A 122 14.92 22.05 -0.19
N GLY A 123 15.48 23.27 -0.24
CA GLY A 123 16.10 23.90 0.92
C GLY A 123 17.25 23.03 1.44
N ASN A 124 17.21 22.65 2.71
CA ASN A 124 18.20 21.76 3.34
C ASN A 124 17.77 20.29 3.40
N TYR A 125 16.69 19.92 2.69
CA TYR A 125 16.07 18.59 2.80
C TYR A 125 16.14 17.83 1.49
N LYS A 126 16.77 16.66 1.53
CA LYS A 126 16.71 15.67 0.44
C LYS A 126 15.27 15.23 0.24
N VAL A 127 14.78 15.24 -1.00
CA VAL A 127 13.42 14.78 -1.30
C VAL A 127 13.35 13.26 -1.11
N ASN A 128 12.52 12.79 -0.19
CA ASN A 128 12.36 11.38 0.17
C ASN A 128 10.92 10.88 -0.11
N PRO A 129 10.61 10.41 -1.32
CA PRO A 129 9.25 10.07 -1.73
C PRO A 129 8.86 8.64 -1.28
N ILE A 130 8.71 8.44 0.03
CA ILE A 130 8.27 7.16 0.63
C ILE A 130 6.84 6.80 0.20
N HIS A 131 5.97 7.81 0.16
CA HIS A 131 4.62 7.72 -0.37
C HIS A 131 4.53 8.58 -1.62
N ALA A 132 3.86 8.10 -2.66
CA ALA A 132 3.65 8.87 -3.86
C ALA A 132 2.24 8.67 -4.44
N SER A 133 1.55 9.76 -4.78
CA SER A 133 0.20 9.72 -5.35
C SER A 133 0.08 10.66 -6.54
N MET A 134 -0.46 10.15 -7.66
CA MET A 134 -0.85 11.00 -8.78
C MET A 134 -2.10 11.80 -8.41
N THR A 135 -2.05 13.11 -8.52
CA THR A 135 -3.17 13.99 -8.20
C THR A 135 -4.09 14.19 -9.41
N LYS A 136 -5.29 14.74 -9.21
CA LYS A 136 -6.26 14.98 -10.29
C LYS A 136 -5.77 15.97 -11.36
N SER A 137 -4.80 16.84 -11.05
CA SER A 137 -4.12 17.68 -12.06
C SER A 137 -2.99 16.98 -12.83
N GLY A 138 -2.68 15.71 -12.52
CA GLY A 138 -1.59 14.97 -13.15
C GLY A 138 -0.21 15.20 -12.52
N LYS A 139 -0.16 15.91 -11.39
CA LYS A 139 1.06 16.11 -10.59
C LYS A 139 1.29 14.92 -9.66
N VAL A 140 2.50 14.83 -9.11
CA VAL A 140 2.89 13.77 -8.18
C VAL A 140 3.07 14.36 -6.79
N LEU A 141 2.18 13.99 -5.87
CA LEU A 141 2.32 14.29 -4.45
C LEU A 141 3.28 13.27 -3.83
N MET A 142 4.35 13.74 -3.21
CA MET A 142 5.38 12.95 -2.57
C MET A 142 5.39 13.24 -1.07
N THR A 143 5.12 12.25 -0.23
CA THR A 143 5.06 12.44 1.23
C THR A 143 6.11 11.58 1.91
N ALA A 144 6.95 12.22 2.72
CA ALA A 144 7.92 11.56 3.59
C ALA A 144 7.41 11.49 5.03
N GLY A 145 6.65 12.50 5.46
CA GLY A 145 6.48 12.77 6.89
C GLY A 145 7.86 13.09 7.49
N SER A 146 8.20 12.46 8.60
CA SER A 146 9.56 12.49 9.17
C SER A 146 10.61 11.77 8.30
N GLY A 147 10.20 10.96 7.31
CA GLY A 147 11.10 10.41 6.30
C GLY A 147 12.04 9.32 6.83
N TYR A 148 11.56 8.48 7.74
CA TYR A 148 12.35 7.46 8.43
C TYR A 148 13.56 8.04 9.18
N ASN A 149 13.33 9.17 9.87
CA ASN A 149 14.32 9.89 10.65
C ASN A 149 13.73 10.31 12.01
N ARG A 150 14.28 9.73 13.08
CA ARG A 150 13.83 9.97 14.46
C ARG A 150 14.00 11.44 14.88
N THR A 151 15.13 12.04 14.55
CA THR A 151 15.41 13.44 14.89
C THR A 151 14.37 14.36 14.26
N PHE A 152 13.99 14.13 13.00
CA PHE A 152 12.94 14.90 12.34
C PHE A 152 11.58 14.69 13.00
N PHE A 153 11.29 13.48 13.46
CA PHE A 153 10.07 13.22 14.24
C PHE A 153 10.02 13.97 15.57
N ASP A 154 11.10 13.94 16.34
CA ASP A 154 11.19 14.60 17.65
C ASP A 154 11.12 16.13 17.49
N GLN A 155 11.72 16.67 16.42
CA GLN A 155 11.69 18.09 16.07
C GLN A 155 10.43 18.55 15.32
N LYS A 156 9.49 17.64 15.03
CA LYS A 156 8.27 17.91 14.24
C LYS A 156 8.55 18.47 12.84
N VAL A 157 9.64 18.02 12.23
CA VAL A 157 10.01 18.34 10.84
C VAL A 157 9.40 17.29 9.92
N PHE A 158 8.25 17.62 9.33
CA PHE A 158 7.54 16.74 8.42
C PHE A 158 7.48 17.31 7.02
N LYS A 159 7.75 16.49 6.01
CA LYS A 159 7.90 16.94 4.63
C LYS A 159 6.96 16.24 3.65
N THR A 160 6.40 17.07 2.78
CA THR A 160 5.65 16.69 1.58
C THR A 160 6.01 17.64 0.46
N TRP A 161 6.03 17.13 -0.77
CA TRP A 161 6.31 17.91 -1.97
C TRP A 161 5.31 17.59 -3.08
N LEU A 162 5.15 18.53 -4.00
CA LEU A 162 4.35 18.36 -5.20
C LEU A 162 5.21 18.60 -6.44
N TRP A 163 5.32 17.58 -7.27
CA TRP A 163 6.11 17.60 -8.50
C TRP A 163 5.24 17.65 -9.75
N ASP A 164 5.65 18.42 -10.74
CA ASP A 164 5.02 18.40 -12.06
C ASP A 164 5.87 17.56 -13.03
N PRO A 165 5.39 16.38 -13.46
CA PRO A 165 6.15 15.51 -14.36
C PRO A 165 6.30 16.09 -15.77
N THR A 166 5.58 17.17 -16.11
CA THR A 166 5.70 17.81 -17.42
C THR A 166 6.90 18.75 -17.54
N THR A 167 7.56 19.06 -16.42
CA THR A 167 8.76 19.91 -16.34
C THR A 167 9.96 19.09 -15.81
N PRO A 168 10.49 18.13 -16.59
CA PRO A 168 11.67 17.36 -16.18
C PRO A 168 12.84 18.30 -15.90
N GLY A 169 13.70 17.93 -14.95
CA GLY A 169 14.83 18.74 -14.45
C GLY A 169 14.47 19.73 -13.35
N THR A 170 13.18 19.95 -13.08
CA THR A 170 12.75 20.83 -11.97
C THR A 170 12.47 20.03 -10.70
N CYS A 171 12.88 20.59 -9.56
CA CYS A 171 12.59 20.01 -8.26
C CYS A 171 11.19 20.36 -7.77
N PRO A 172 10.58 19.47 -6.97
CA PRO A 172 9.21 19.67 -6.52
C PRO A 172 9.12 20.81 -5.51
N ARG A 173 7.95 21.45 -5.44
CA ARG A 173 7.70 22.48 -4.42
C ARG A 173 7.29 21.82 -3.11
N GLU A 174 7.73 22.37 -1.99
CA GLU A 174 7.28 21.91 -0.68
C GLU A 174 5.79 22.26 -0.46
N ILE A 175 5.06 21.34 0.17
CA ILE A 175 3.68 21.51 0.63
C ILE A 175 3.70 21.51 2.17
N PRO A 176 3.13 22.54 2.83
CA PRO A 176 3.00 22.54 4.27
C PRO A 176 2.21 21.33 4.78
N MET A 177 2.81 20.60 5.71
CA MET A 177 2.18 19.48 6.40
C MET A 177 1.26 19.97 7.52
N PRO A 178 0.21 19.20 7.89
CA PRO A 178 -0.54 19.47 9.11
C PRO A 178 0.39 19.49 10.34
N ALA A 179 0.16 20.44 11.25
CA ALA A 179 0.99 20.57 12.44
C ALA A 179 0.91 19.32 13.31
N ASN A 180 2.07 18.85 13.80
CA ASN A 180 2.21 17.71 14.71
C ASN A 180 1.71 16.35 14.18
N VAL A 181 1.41 16.21 12.89
CA VAL A 181 0.95 14.96 12.28
C VAL A 181 2.00 14.41 11.34
N ASP A 182 2.54 13.25 11.69
CA ASP A 182 3.51 12.55 10.86
C ASP A 182 2.82 11.53 9.95
N LEU A 183 2.71 11.86 8.66
CA LEU A 183 2.15 10.94 7.65
C LEU A 183 3.12 9.85 7.19
N PHE A 184 4.34 9.78 7.74
CA PHE A 184 5.21 8.61 7.58
C PHE A 184 4.43 7.36 8.01
N CYS A 185 4.40 6.34 7.15
CA CYS A 185 3.72 5.07 7.38
C CYS A 185 2.19 5.15 7.43
N SER A 186 1.60 6.21 6.88
CA SER A 186 0.15 6.30 6.69
C SER A 186 -0.33 5.39 5.55
N GLY A 187 -1.63 5.07 5.55
CA GLY A 187 -2.30 4.57 4.34
C GLY A 187 -2.88 5.72 3.54
N HIS A 188 -3.12 5.49 2.25
CA HIS A 188 -3.67 6.52 1.37
C HIS A 188 -4.61 5.96 0.29
N SER A 189 -5.59 6.77 -0.12
CA SER A 189 -6.55 6.42 -1.16
C SER A 189 -7.15 7.67 -1.81
N HIS A 190 -7.35 7.64 -3.13
CA HIS A 190 -8.16 8.68 -3.79
C HIS A 190 -9.63 8.58 -3.41
N LEU A 191 -10.19 9.70 -3.00
CA LEU A 191 -11.62 9.90 -2.83
C LEU A 191 -12.33 10.06 -4.19
N PRO A 192 -13.67 9.88 -4.25
CA PRO A 192 -14.43 10.04 -5.49
C PRO A 192 -14.36 11.44 -6.14
N ASP A 193 -13.93 12.46 -5.39
CA ASP A 193 -13.72 13.84 -5.86
C ASP A 193 -12.28 14.13 -6.32
N GLY A 194 -11.38 13.16 -6.21
CA GLY A 194 -9.98 13.25 -6.64
C GLY A 194 -9.01 13.77 -5.58
N ARG A 195 -9.47 14.11 -4.37
CA ARG A 195 -8.57 14.35 -3.24
C ARG A 195 -7.89 13.05 -2.81
N VAL A 196 -6.68 13.17 -2.26
CA VAL A 196 -5.95 12.03 -1.69
C VAL A 196 -6.20 12.00 -0.19
N LEU A 197 -6.94 11.01 0.30
CA LEU A 197 -7.13 10.78 1.74
C LEU A 197 -5.91 10.05 2.28
N PHE A 198 -5.28 10.61 3.29
CA PHE A 198 -4.29 9.97 4.15
C PHE A 198 -4.96 9.59 5.47
N PHE A 199 -4.64 8.40 5.99
CA PHE A 199 -5.18 7.92 7.25
C PHE A 199 -4.10 7.15 8.04
N GLY A 200 -4.01 7.45 9.33
CA GLY A 200 -2.94 6.95 10.17
C GLY A 200 -1.62 7.65 9.89
N GLY A 201 -0.53 7.00 10.26
CA GLY A 201 0.80 7.60 10.30
C GLY A 201 1.55 7.20 11.57
N THR A 202 2.60 7.94 11.91
CA THR A 202 3.48 7.59 13.02
C THR A 202 3.16 8.41 14.27
N GLY A 203 2.74 7.73 15.34
CA GLY A 203 2.45 8.33 16.64
C GLY A 203 3.64 8.31 17.58
N HIS A 204 4.48 7.27 17.45
CA HIS A 204 5.73 7.14 18.16
C HIS A 204 6.72 6.35 17.31
N TYR A 205 7.98 6.79 17.29
CA TYR A 205 9.08 6.03 16.71
C TYR A 205 9.59 4.99 17.71
N ALA A 206 9.94 3.80 17.25
CA ALA A 206 10.47 2.77 18.15
C ALA A 206 11.68 3.26 18.99
N THR A 207 11.70 2.85 20.26
CA THR A 207 12.79 3.02 21.25
C THR A 207 13.08 1.67 21.91
N SER A 208 13.95 1.65 22.93
CA SER A 208 14.16 0.46 23.77
C SER A 208 12.88 -0.03 24.46
N ASP A 209 11.98 0.89 24.81
CA ASP A 209 10.86 0.63 25.72
C ASP A 209 9.49 0.65 25.03
N LEU A 210 9.40 1.18 23.79
CA LEU A 210 8.16 1.30 23.06
C LEU A 210 8.36 1.06 21.56
N TYR A 211 7.46 0.28 20.95
CA TYR A 211 7.45 -0.02 19.51
C TYR A 211 6.98 1.16 18.67
N TYR A 212 7.02 1.02 17.35
CA TYR A 212 6.29 1.93 16.47
C TYR A 212 4.79 1.88 16.80
N THR A 213 4.16 3.04 16.86
CA THR A 213 2.72 3.16 17.11
C THR A 213 2.04 4.05 16.08
N GLY A 214 0.76 3.81 15.87
CA GLY A 214 -0.05 4.57 14.93
C GLY A 214 -0.68 5.83 15.50
N ILE A 215 -1.28 6.62 14.60
CA ILE A 215 -2.17 7.75 14.93
C ILE A 215 -3.58 7.52 14.35
N ARG A 216 -4.58 8.27 14.83
CA ARG A 216 -6.00 8.17 14.40
C ARG A 216 -6.37 9.19 13.33
N GLU A 217 -5.50 10.14 13.11
CA GLU A 217 -5.70 11.32 12.29
C GLU A 217 -5.86 10.92 10.82
N SER A 218 -6.68 11.69 10.12
CA SER A 218 -6.81 11.58 8.68
C SER A 218 -7.01 12.94 8.04
N TYR A 219 -6.45 13.11 6.84
CA TYR A 219 -6.42 14.36 6.09
C TYR A 219 -6.66 14.08 4.62
N ALA A 220 -7.44 14.95 3.96
CA ALA A 220 -7.61 14.93 2.53
C ALA A 220 -6.76 16.04 1.89
N PHE A 221 -5.85 15.69 0.99
CA PHE A 221 -5.08 16.65 0.21
C PHE A 221 -5.81 17.01 -1.09
N ASP A 222 -5.93 18.31 -1.37
CA ASP A 222 -6.36 18.84 -2.67
C ASP A 222 -5.19 19.57 -3.34
N ASP A 223 -4.85 19.17 -4.55
CA ASP A 223 -3.73 19.72 -5.32
C ASP A 223 -4.06 21.07 -5.98
N VAL A 224 -5.35 21.41 -6.13
CA VAL A 224 -5.80 22.69 -6.66
C VAL A 224 -5.57 23.79 -5.62
N THR A 225 -5.94 23.55 -4.37
CA THR A 225 -5.68 24.49 -3.27
C THR A 225 -4.27 24.32 -2.70
N GLY A 226 -3.66 23.14 -2.88
CA GLY A 226 -2.36 22.80 -2.30
C GLY A 226 -2.41 22.60 -0.79
N THR A 227 -3.54 22.14 -0.25
CA THR A 227 -3.79 22.09 1.20
C THR A 227 -4.24 20.71 1.67
N PHE A 228 -3.81 20.34 2.88
CA PHE A 228 -4.40 19.25 3.64
C PHE A 228 -5.57 19.76 4.48
N THR A 229 -6.73 19.11 4.36
CA THR A 229 -7.91 19.40 5.17
C THR A 229 -8.16 18.24 6.12
N PRO A 230 -8.29 18.47 7.44
CA PRO A 230 -8.60 17.40 8.39
C PRO A 230 -9.97 16.79 8.07
N THR A 231 -10.08 15.48 8.26
CA THR A 231 -11.35 14.73 8.18
C THR A 231 -11.69 14.17 9.56
N GLY A 232 -12.70 13.30 9.68
CA GLY A 232 -13.02 12.64 10.95
C GLY A 232 -11.85 11.77 11.44
N LEU A 233 -11.75 11.54 12.75
CA LEU A 233 -10.77 10.62 13.30
C LEU A 233 -11.17 9.17 13.01
N MET A 234 -10.20 8.33 12.64
CA MET A 234 -10.38 6.88 12.67
C MET A 234 -10.75 6.42 14.08
N ASN A 235 -11.35 5.25 14.19
CA ASN A 235 -11.74 4.68 15.47
C ASN A 235 -10.56 4.08 16.25
N VAL A 236 -9.52 3.65 15.53
CA VAL A 236 -8.28 3.10 16.10
C VAL A 236 -7.08 3.73 15.41
N ALA A 237 -5.98 3.83 16.15
CA ALA A 237 -4.71 4.29 15.61
C ALA A 237 -4.14 3.28 14.62
N ARG A 238 -3.43 3.75 13.58
CA ARG A 238 -2.82 2.87 12.57
C ARG A 238 -1.49 3.37 12.04
N TRP A 239 -0.48 2.51 12.10
CA TRP A 239 0.81 2.62 11.40
C TRP A 239 0.93 1.45 10.41
N TYR A 240 1.15 1.73 9.12
CA TYR A 240 1.04 0.80 7.99
C TYR A 240 -0.34 0.14 7.74
N PRO A 241 -1.45 0.91 7.76
CA PRO A 241 -2.75 0.39 7.34
C PRO A 241 -2.86 0.28 5.82
N ASN A 242 -3.73 -0.61 5.34
CA ASN A 242 -4.12 -0.63 3.92
C ASN A 242 -5.55 -0.12 3.71
N GLY A 243 -5.84 0.47 2.55
CA GLY A 243 -7.17 1.00 2.20
C GLY A 243 -7.59 0.74 0.76
N PRO A 244 -7.96 -0.50 0.38
CA PRO A 244 -8.67 -0.72 -0.87
C PRO A 244 -10.02 0.02 -0.84
N VAL A 245 -10.43 0.59 -1.98
CA VAL A 245 -11.77 1.18 -2.10
C VAL A 245 -12.83 0.10 -2.33
N ASN A 246 -14.01 0.32 -1.77
CA ASN A 246 -15.19 -0.48 -2.05
C ASN A 246 -15.85 -0.07 -3.39
N ALA A 247 -16.96 -0.71 -3.70
CA ALA A 247 -17.69 -0.51 -4.94
C ALA A 247 -18.24 0.92 -5.13
N VAL A 248 -18.33 1.75 -4.09
CA VAL A 248 -18.75 3.16 -4.21
C VAL A 248 -17.56 4.15 -4.16
N GLY A 249 -16.32 3.64 -4.18
CA GLY A 249 -15.10 4.46 -4.16
C GLY A 249 -14.65 4.90 -2.77
N ASN A 250 -15.27 4.39 -1.71
CA ASN A 250 -14.91 4.69 -0.33
C ASN A 250 -13.85 3.71 0.21
N PRO A 251 -12.79 4.16 0.90
CA PRO A 251 -11.80 3.28 1.51
C PRO A 251 -12.40 2.35 2.57
N VAL A 252 -12.03 1.08 2.50
CA VAL A 252 -12.20 0.08 3.56
C VAL A 252 -10.83 -0.18 4.15
N VAL A 253 -10.61 0.30 5.37
CA VAL A 253 -9.30 0.32 6.02
C VAL A 253 -9.12 -0.88 6.93
N VAL A 254 -7.98 -1.54 6.76
CA VAL A 254 -7.59 -2.75 7.49
C VAL A 254 -6.18 -2.61 8.07
N SER A 255 -5.92 -3.42 9.10
CA SER A 255 -4.60 -3.57 9.73
C SER A 255 -4.02 -2.24 10.27
N GLY A 256 -2.72 -2.24 10.51
CA GLY A 256 -1.98 -1.14 11.12
C GLY A 256 -1.66 -1.41 12.58
N LEU A 257 -0.49 -0.95 13.04
CA LEU A 257 -0.17 -0.95 14.47
C LEU A 257 -0.94 0.18 15.16
N ASP A 258 -1.58 -0.15 16.26
CA ASP A 258 -2.34 0.78 17.08
C ASP A 258 -1.45 1.63 18.00
N ALA A 259 -2.07 2.34 18.94
CA ALA A 259 -1.38 3.18 19.91
C ALA A 259 -0.52 2.39 20.91
N ALA A 260 -0.72 1.07 21.00
CA ALA A 260 0.08 0.15 21.80
C ALA A 260 1.09 -0.65 20.95
N GLY A 261 1.20 -0.34 19.65
CA GLY A 261 2.10 -1.03 18.73
C GLY A 261 1.62 -2.43 18.32
N LYS A 262 0.32 -2.74 18.50
CA LYS A 262 -0.27 -4.04 18.15
C LYS A 262 -1.05 -3.97 16.85
N VAL A 263 -1.04 -5.03 16.07
CA VAL A 263 -1.86 -5.09 14.85
C VAL A 263 -3.33 -5.08 15.24
N THR A 264 -4.06 -4.06 14.82
CA THR A 264 -5.48 -3.94 15.14
C THR A 264 -6.32 -4.97 14.39
N SER A 265 -7.29 -5.56 15.09
CA SER A 265 -8.32 -6.43 14.51
C SER A 265 -9.61 -5.66 14.16
N THR A 266 -9.67 -4.38 14.51
CA THR A 266 -10.79 -3.49 14.16
C THR A 266 -10.57 -2.97 12.75
N ASN A 267 -11.54 -3.22 11.88
CA ASN A 267 -11.56 -2.66 10.52
C ASN A 267 -12.65 -1.60 10.43
N GLU A 268 -12.48 -0.62 9.56
CA GLU A 268 -13.41 0.51 9.43
C GLU A 268 -13.52 0.99 7.99
N THR A 269 -14.60 1.69 7.65
CA THR A 269 -14.80 2.31 6.35
C THR A 269 -14.95 3.81 6.52
N TYR A 270 -14.44 4.57 5.56
CA TYR A 270 -14.61 6.02 5.49
C TYR A 270 -15.81 6.38 4.59
N ASN A 271 -16.59 7.39 4.97
CA ASN A 271 -17.64 7.95 4.13
C ASN A 271 -17.19 9.32 3.59
N ALA A 272 -16.89 9.39 2.29
CA ALA A 272 -16.42 10.62 1.65
C ALA A 272 -17.43 11.78 1.64
N ALA A 273 -18.73 11.50 1.76
CA ALA A 273 -19.77 12.53 1.79
C ALA A 273 -19.87 13.23 3.15
N THR A 274 -19.63 12.51 4.24
CA THR A 274 -19.76 13.04 5.60
C THR A 274 -18.42 13.28 6.29
N GLY A 275 -17.33 12.72 5.77
CA GLY A 275 -16.02 12.76 6.41
C GLY A 275 -15.88 11.84 7.61
N ALA A 276 -16.84 10.93 7.85
CA ALA A 276 -16.90 10.10 9.04
C ALA A 276 -16.33 8.69 8.83
N TRP A 277 -15.80 8.12 9.91
CA TRP A 277 -15.32 6.73 9.98
C TRP A 277 -16.31 5.84 10.72
N THR A 278 -16.57 4.65 10.19
CA THR A 278 -17.49 3.68 10.80
C THR A 278 -16.80 2.33 10.95
N LYS A 279 -16.80 1.78 12.17
CA LYS A 279 -16.32 0.42 12.42
C LYS A 279 -17.14 -0.59 11.62
N LEU A 280 -16.46 -1.56 11.04
CA LEU A 280 -17.08 -2.69 10.36
C LEU A 280 -17.48 -3.77 11.38
N PRO A 281 -18.45 -4.63 11.05
CA PRO A 281 -18.89 -5.69 11.96
C PRO A 281 -17.81 -6.75 12.14
N GLY A 282 -17.74 -7.30 13.35
CA GLY A 282 -16.77 -8.33 13.74
C GLY A 282 -15.33 -7.81 13.82
N THR A 283 -14.42 -8.73 14.10
CA THR A 283 -12.98 -8.47 14.12
C THR A 283 -12.27 -9.37 13.13
N ARG A 284 -11.20 -8.87 12.51
CA ARG A 284 -10.32 -9.64 11.62
C ARG A 284 -8.97 -8.97 11.53
N ILE A 285 -7.92 -9.75 11.76
CA ILE A 285 -6.55 -9.28 11.62
C ILE A 285 -6.09 -9.54 10.18
N PHE A 286 -5.47 -8.53 9.59
CA PHE A 286 -4.73 -8.61 8.34
C PHE A 286 -3.29 -8.18 8.62
N PRO A 287 -2.31 -8.63 7.81
CA PRO A 287 -0.95 -8.14 7.95
C PRO A 287 -0.85 -6.67 7.49
N LEU A 288 0.24 -6.00 7.86
CA LEU A 288 0.46 -4.61 7.51
C LEU A 288 0.54 -4.45 5.98
N TYR A 289 -0.01 -3.36 5.46
CA TYR A 289 -0.16 -3.12 4.01
C TYR A 289 -0.65 -4.33 3.18
N ALA A 290 -1.55 -5.15 3.73
CA ALA A 290 -2.07 -6.36 3.06
C ALA A 290 -2.54 -6.10 1.62
N GLY A 291 -1.91 -6.73 0.61
CA GLY A 291 -2.25 -6.58 -0.80
C GLY A 291 -3.66 -7.11 -1.13
N MET A 292 -4.62 -6.19 -1.18
CA MET A 292 -6.05 -6.49 -1.37
C MET A 292 -6.57 -5.94 -2.69
N VAL A 293 -7.50 -6.67 -3.33
CA VAL A 293 -8.19 -6.26 -4.57
C VAL A 293 -9.70 -6.33 -4.38
N LEU A 294 -10.40 -5.28 -4.83
CA LEU A 294 -11.86 -5.27 -4.94
C LEU A 294 -12.37 -6.10 -6.12
N ARG A 295 -13.32 -7.00 -5.82
CA ARG A 295 -14.01 -7.84 -6.79
C ARG A 295 -15.21 -7.18 -7.44
N LYS A 296 -15.62 -7.75 -8.58
CA LYS A 296 -16.84 -7.40 -9.33
C LYS A 296 -18.14 -7.44 -8.50
N ASN A 297 -18.17 -8.22 -7.42
CA ASN A 297 -19.34 -8.36 -6.55
C ASN A 297 -19.27 -7.48 -5.29
N GLY A 298 -18.26 -6.61 -5.15
CA GLY A 298 -18.08 -5.73 -4.00
C GLY A 298 -17.31 -6.32 -2.81
N THR A 299 -16.93 -7.60 -2.85
CA THR A 299 -16.04 -8.22 -1.85
C THR A 299 -14.58 -7.84 -2.08
N LEU A 300 -13.75 -7.91 -1.04
CA LEU A 300 -12.30 -7.65 -1.12
C LEU A 300 -11.54 -8.96 -0.96
N CYS A 301 -10.47 -9.21 -1.70
CA CYS A 301 -9.63 -10.40 -1.48
C CYS A 301 -8.19 -10.02 -1.21
N TYR A 302 -7.59 -10.71 -0.25
CA TYR A 302 -6.19 -10.63 0.11
C TYR A 302 -5.41 -11.78 -0.54
N PHE A 303 -4.26 -11.50 -1.13
CA PHE A 303 -3.51 -12.47 -1.94
C PHE A 303 -2.17 -12.92 -1.36
N GLY A 304 -1.81 -12.48 -0.15
CA GLY A 304 -0.59 -12.91 0.54
C GLY A 304 0.53 -11.86 0.56
N ALA A 305 0.56 -10.92 -0.40
CA ALA A 305 1.53 -9.82 -0.36
C ALA A 305 1.33 -8.94 0.88
N ASN A 306 2.37 -8.69 1.66
CA ASN A 306 2.27 -7.99 2.93
C ASN A 306 3.51 -7.15 3.21
N MET A 307 3.51 -6.40 4.31
CA MET A 307 4.72 -5.79 4.86
C MET A 307 4.97 -6.36 6.26
N GLY A 308 6.19 -6.82 6.48
CA GLY A 308 6.69 -7.19 7.80
C GLY A 308 6.08 -8.47 8.37
N GLY A 309 5.45 -9.30 7.55
CA GLY A 309 5.06 -10.68 7.88
C GLY A 309 3.58 -11.02 7.75
N ARG A 310 3.26 -12.32 7.66
CA ARG A 310 1.91 -12.83 7.32
C ARG A 310 0.95 -12.96 8.52
N ALA A 311 0.94 -12.01 9.44
CA ALA A 311 0.07 -12.07 10.61
C ALA A 311 -1.43 -12.03 10.25
N GLY A 312 -2.23 -12.85 10.93
CA GLY A 312 -3.68 -12.85 10.80
C GLY A 312 -4.22 -13.68 9.63
N ALA A 313 -5.05 -13.08 8.79
CA ALA A 313 -5.73 -13.77 7.71
C ALA A 313 -4.74 -14.35 6.68
N SER A 314 -4.89 -15.64 6.35
CA SER A 314 -4.29 -16.24 5.15
C SER A 314 -4.90 -15.64 3.87
N PRO A 315 -4.37 -15.92 2.66
CA PRO A 315 -5.03 -15.48 1.43
C PRO A 315 -6.49 -15.93 1.31
N GLY A 316 -7.36 -15.03 0.84
CA GLY A 316 -8.79 -15.29 0.75
C GLY A 316 -9.64 -14.05 0.48
N CYS A 317 -10.92 -14.27 0.23
CA CYS A 317 -11.92 -13.24 -0.01
C CYS A 317 -12.74 -12.95 1.24
N TRP A 318 -12.94 -11.66 1.49
CA TRP A 318 -13.64 -11.09 2.62
C TRP A 318 -14.89 -10.38 2.16
N ASN A 319 -16.03 -10.82 2.70
CA ASN A 319 -17.22 -9.99 2.71
C ASN A 319 -17.13 -9.05 3.92
N TRP A 320 -16.75 -7.81 3.66
CA TRP A 320 -16.47 -6.80 4.68
C TRP A 320 -17.72 -6.25 5.36
N THR A 321 -18.93 -6.51 4.84
CA THR A 321 -20.19 -6.06 5.45
C THR A 321 -20.77 -7.03 6.47
N ASN A 322 -20.34 -8.29 6.48
CA ASN A 322 -20.77 -9.30 7.45
C ASN A 322 -19.61 -10.11 8.05
N ASN A 323 -18.37 -9.74 7.72
CA ASN A 323 -17.12 -10.38 8.13
C ASN A 323 -16.91 -11.84 7.67
N ALA A 324 -17.71 -12.35 6.73
CA ALA A 324 -17.54 -13.71 6.20
C ALA A 324 -16.23 -13.83 5.39
N TRP A 325 -15.58 -14.99 5.49
CA TRP A 325 -14.26 -15.24 4.91
C TRP A 325 -14.21 -16.53 4.10
N TYR A 326 -13.61 -16.44 2.93
CA TYR A 326 -13.52 -17.51 1.95
C TYR A 326 -12.05 -17.70 1.53
N PRO A 327 -11.33 -18.69 2.10
CA PRO A 327 -9.92 -18.91 1.81
C PRO A 327 -9.63 -19.16 0.32
N ILE A 328 -8.45 -18.75 -0.14
CA ILE A 328 -7.92 -19.10 -1.46
C ILE A 328 -6.66 -19.95 -1.24
N PRO A 329 -6.72 -21.28 -1.43
CA PRO A 329 -5.59 -22.16 -1.20
C PRO A 329 -4.60 -22.18 -2.37
N GLY A 330 -3.42 -22.77 -2.13
CA GLY A 330 -2.44 -23.11 -3.18
C GLY A 330 -1.35 -22.08 -3.44
N LEU A 331 -1.24 -21.02 -2.64
CA LEU A 331 -0.15 -20.05 -2.79
C LEU A 331 1.19 -20.72 -2.52
N LEU A 332 2.07 -20.72 -3.52
CA LEU A 332 3.44 -21.21 -3.38
C LEU A 332 4.26 -20.23 -2.53
N TYR A 333 5.06 -20.76 -1.61
CA TYR A 333 5.87 -19.99 -0.65
C TYR A 333 5.08 -18.87 0.04
N PRO A 334 3.99 -19.20 0.77
CA PRO A 334 3.16 -18.19 1.43
C PRO A 334 3.92 -17.39 2.49
N ASP A 335 5.05 -17.90 2.97
CA ASP A 335 5.99 -17.22 3.88
C ASP A 335 6.89 -16.19 3.19
N CYS A 336 7.08 -16.28 1.88
CA CYS A 336 8.03 -15.45 1.12
C CYS A 336 7.33 -14.38 0.28
N ARG A 337 6.35 -13.72 0.90
CA ARG A 337 5.52 -12.67 0.27
C ARG A 337 5.62 -11.32 0.99
N ASP A 338 6.60 -11.15 1.86
CA ASP A 338 6.94 -9.83 2.40
C ASP A 338 7.40 -8.93 1.26
N GLN A 339 6.77 -7.77 1.17
CA GLN A 339 6.92 -6.74 0.14
C GLN A 339 6.89 -7.29 -1.29
N ALA A 340 6.10 -8.35 -1.50
CA ALA A 340 5.62 -8.76 -2.81
C ALA A 340 4.64 -7.73 -3.37
N SER A 341 4.45 -7.72 -4.69
CA SER A 341 3.40 -6.91 -5.32
C SER A 341 2.15 -7.74 -5.57
N THR A 342 0.98 -7.11 -5.45
CA THR A 342 -0.31 -7.67 -5.92
C THR A 342 -0.81 -6.84 -7.09
N LEU A 343 -1.05 -7.48 -8.23
CA LEU A 343 -1.45 -6.81 -9.46
C LEU A 343 -2.77 -7.40 -9.98
N LEU A 344 -3.82 -6.58 -10.08
CA LEU A 344 -5.00 -6.93 -10.89
C LEU A 344 -4.62 -6.79 -12.37
N LEU A 345 -4.49 -7.92 -13.06
CA LEU A 345 -4.08 -7.96 -14.46
C LEU A 345 -5.15 -7.31 -15.33
N TYR A 346 -4.70 -6.71 -16.43
CA TYR A 346 -5.62 -6.18 -17.42
C TYR A 346 -6.31 -7.31 -18.22
N PRO A 347 -7.59 -7.11 -18.59
CA PRO A 347 -8.47 -6.06 -18.10
C PRO A 347 -9.09 -6.46 -16.76
N ALA A 348 -9.38 -5.48 -15.91
CA ALA A 348 -10.00 -5.68 -14.60
C ALA A 348 -11.27 -6.53 -14.67
N GLN A 349 -12.02 -6.45 -15.78
CA GLN A 349 -13.18 -7.30 -16.10
C GLN A 349 -12.89 -8.81 -15.96
N THR A 350 -11.69 -9.27 -16.31
CA THR A 350 -11.31 -10.69 -16.22
C THR A 350 -11.08 -11.15 -14.79
N GLN A 351 -10.90 -10.23 -13.84
CA GLN A 351 -10.71 -10.52 -12.42
C GLN A 351 -9.56 -11.52 -12.16
N LYS A 352 -8.50 -11.43 -12.97
CA LYS A 352 -7.27 -12.21 -12.79
C LYS A 352 -6.26 -11.40 -12.00
N VAL A 353 -5.82 -11.93 -10.87
CA VAL A 353 -4.83 -11.27 -10.00
C VAL A 353 -3.53 -12.06 -10.05
N MET A 354 -2.40 -11.36 -10.02
CA MET A 354 -1.07 -11.94 -9.91
C MET A 354 -0.36 -11.40 -8.67
N VAL A 355 0.22 -12.30 -7.88
CA VAL A 355 1.19 -11.98 -6.83
C VAL A 355 2.59 -12.16 -7.41
N ILE A 356 3.48 -11.21 -7.18
CA ILE A 356 4.78 -11.13 -7.83
C ILE A 356 5.87 -10.97 -6.77
N GLY A 357 6.80 -11.92 -6.74
CA GLY A 357 8.01 -11.84 -5.93
C GLY A 357 7.76 -11.80 -4.42
N GLY A 358 8.58 -11.03 -3.71
CA GLY A 358 8.61 -10.93 -2.26
C GLY A 358 9.80 -11.66 -1.65
N GLY A 359 9.88 -11.68 -0.32
CA GLY A 359 10.90 -12.43 0.38
C GLY A 359 10.54 -12.83 1.81
N CYS A 360 11.51 -13.46 2.44
CA CYS A 360 11.45 -14.12 3.73
C CYS A 360 12.86 -14.29 4.32
N ALA A 361 12.98 -14.86 5.53
CA ALA A 361 14.29 -15.17 6.14
C ALA A 361 15.26 -15.94 5.25
N ALA A 362 14.74 -16.83 4.39
CA ALA A 362 15.56 -17.64 3.50
C ALA A 362 16.04 -16.86 2.25
N GLY A 363 15.45 -15.70 1.95
CA GLY A 363 15.76 -14.94 0.74
C GLY A 363 14.56 -14.32 0.04
N THR A 364 14.78 -13.91 -1.21
CA THR A 364 13.74 -13.39 -2.09
C THR A 364 13.32 -14.41 -3.15
N THR A 365 12.12 -14.27 -3.68
CA THR A 365 11.59 -15.13 -4.75
C THR A 365 11.27 -14.33 -6.01
N GLY A 366 11.45 -14.96 -7.17
CA GLY A 366 10.96 -14.47 -8.46
C GLY A 366 9.68 -15.18 -8.92
N THR A 367 9.09 -16.00 -8.05
CA THR A 367 7.88 -16.75 -8.37
C THR A 367 6.68 -15.81 -8.46
N THR A 368 5.81 -16.08 -9.44
CA THR A 368 4.50 -15.46 -9.54
C THR A 368 3.42 -16.50 -9.31
N ALA A 369 2.28 -16.06 -8.79
CA ALA A 369 1.10 -16.89 -8.62
C ALA A 369 -0.14 -16.12 -9.06
N THR A 370 -1.04 -16.76 -9.80
CA THR A 370 -2.26 -16.15 -10.33
C THR A 370 -3.50 -16.74 -9.70
N VAL A 371 -4.55 -15.94 -9.60
CA VAL A 371 -5.90 -16.37 -9.18
C VAL A 371 -6.91 -15.84 -10.17
N ASP A 372 -7.81 -16.69 -10.64
CA ASP A 372 -8.99 -16.29 -11.40
C ASP A 372 -10.20 -16.20 -10.45
N LEU A 373 -10.68 -14.97 -10.19
CA LEU A 373 -11.80 -14.72 -9.27
C LEU A 373 -13.18 -14.88 -9.93
N ASN A 374 -13.21 -15.25 -11.21
CA ASN A 374 -14.41 -15.66 -11.93
C ASN A 374 -14.58 -17.19 -11.96
N ALA A 375 -13.55 -17.96 -11.57
CA ALA A 375 -13.67 -19.41 -11.43
C ALA A 375 -14.65 -19.79 -10.32
N ALA A 376 -15.36 -20.91 -10.48
CA ALA A 376 -16.30 -21.43 -9.49
C ALA A 376 -15.64 -21.70 -8.12
N THR A 377 -14.36 -22.10 -8.14
CA THR A 377 -13.53 -22.24 -6.95
C THR A 377 -12.24 -21.49 -7.16
N HIS A 378 -11.97 -20.51 -6.30
CA HIS A 378 -10.73 -19.76 -6.35
C HIS A 378 -9.58 -20.59 -5.79
N LYS A 379 -8.47 -20.63 -6.52
CA LYS A 379 -7.21 -21.23 -6.08
C LYS A 379 -6.06 -20.50 -6.76
N PHE A 380 -4.89 -20.51 -6.13
CA PHE A 380 -3.67 -20.08 -6.79
C PHE A 380 -3.23 -21.11 -7.83
N THR A 381 -2.75 -20.61 -8.94
CA THR A 381 -2.01 -21.35 -9.96
C THR A 381 -0.65 -20.70 -10.13
N ASN A 382 0.40 -21.51 -10.35
CA ASN A 382 1.72 -20.96 -10.63
C ASN A 382 1.66 -20.10 -11.90
N GLY A 383 2.19 -18.88 -11.82
CA GLY A 383 2.34 -17.99 -12.97
C GLY A 383 3.72 -18.15 -13.62
N PRO A 384 3.98 -17.39 -14.70
CA PRO A 384 5.30 -17.37 -15.31
C PRO A 384 6.34 -16.79 -14.35
N TYR A 385 7.50 -17.44 -14.26
CA TYR A 385 8.61 -16.95 -13.45
C TYR A 385 9.10 -15.59 -13.95
N LEU A 386 9.31 -14.64 -13.03
CA LEU A 386 9.65 -13.24 -13.36
C LEU A 386 11.01 -13.09 -14.06
N GLY A 387 11.92 -14.05 -13.85
CA GLY A 387 13.29 -14.01 -14.36
C GLY A 387 14.31 -13.44 -13.36
N PHE A 388 13.84 -12.80 -12.28
CA PHE A 388 14.66 -12.36 -11.16
C PHE A 388 13.86 -12.40 -9.85
N ALA A 389 14.58 -12.50 -8.73
CA ALA A 389 14.01 -12.53 -7.40
C ALA A 389 14.21 -11.19 -6.70
N ALA A 390 13.11 -10.62 -6.20
CA ALA A 390 13.12 -9.32 -5.55
C ALA A 390 11.93 -9.16 -4.61
N MET A 391 12.17 -8.44 -3.52
CA MET A 391 11.13 -7.66 -2.84
C MET A 391 11.28 -6.17 -3.20
N HIS A 392 10.34 -5.32 -2.80
CA HIS A 392 10.36 -3.88 -3.10
C HIS A 392 10.19 -3.53 -4.59
N SER A 393 9.74 -4.48 -5.41
CA SER A 393 9.63 -4.28 -6.84
C SER A 393 8.57 -3.22 -7.18
N CYS A 394 8.87 -2.40 -8.19
CA CYS A 394 7.82 -1.70 -8.91
C CYS A 394 6.97 -2.73 -9.66
N ALA A 395 5.65 -2.69 -9.55
CA ALA A 395 4.74 -3.45 -10.40
C ALA A 395 3.56 -2.59 -10.84
N THR A 396 3.31 -2.48 -12.16
CA THR A 396 2.20 -1.70 -12.69
C THR A 396 1.63 -2.27 -13.99
N VAL A 397 0.40 -1.90 -14.34
CA VAL A 397 -0.17 -2.16 -15.66
C VAL A 397 0.13 -0.96 -16.57
N LEU A 398 0.58 -1.25 -17.80
CA LEU A 398 0.85 -0.24 -18.83
C LEU A 398 -0.35 -0.06 -19.77
N PRO A 399 -0.53 1.11 -20.41
CA PRO A 399 -1.62 1.37 -21.36
C PRO A 399 -1.64 0.48 -22.61
N ASP A 400 -0.52 -0.16 -22.95
CA ASP A 400 -0.44 -1.18 -24.01
C ASP A 400 -1.01 -2.54 -23.58
N ARG A 401 -1.51 -2.64 -22.34
CA ARG A 401 -2.12 -3.80 -21.65
C ARG A 401 -1.14 -4.73 -20.96
N SER A 402 0.16 -4.49 -21.06
CA SER A 402 1.16 -5.33 -20.42
C SER A 402 1.24 -5.08 -18.90
N ALA A 403 1.63 -6.11 -18.15
CA ALA A 403 2.13 -5.91 -16.79
C ALA A 403 3.62 -5.60 -16.86
N PHE A 404 4.11 -4.72 -16.01
CA PHE A 404 5.51 -4.30 -15.95
C PHE A 404 6.03 -4.42 -14.52
N VAL A 405 7.24 -4.94 -14.38
CA VAL A 405 7.93 -5.08 -13.09
C VAL A 405 9.36 -4.60 -13.23
N ALA A 406 9.85 -3.81 -12.27
CA ALA A 406 11.23 -3.32 -12.28
C ALA A 406 11.81 -3.15 -10.89
N GLY A 407 13.12 -3.36 -10.80
CA GLY A 407 13.90 -3.05 -9.62
C GLY A 407 13.62 -3.99 -8.44
N GLY A 408 13.65 -3.41 -7.25
CA GLY A 408 13.61 -4.16 -6.00
C GLY A 408 15.00 -4.62 -5.57
N ALA A 409 15.06 -5.50 -4.59
CA ALA A 409 16.31 -5.94 -4.00
C ALA A 409 16.20 -7.29 -3.31
N ASP A 410 17.34 -7.88 -3.00
CA ASP A 410 17.43 -8.94 -2.01
C ASP A 410 17.37 -8.32 -0.62
N HIS A 411 16.14 -8.13 -0.14
CA HIS A 411 15.88 -7.35 1.06
C HIS A 411 16.37 -5.91 0.93
N ASN A 412 16.98 -5.37 1.99
CA ASN A 412 17.60 -4.04 1.97
C ASN A 412 19.04 -4.06 1.42
N THR A 413 19.42 -5.15 0.74
CA THR A 413 20.77 -5.36 0.21
C THR A 413 20.70 -5.74 -1.27
N LYS A 414 21.80 -5.58 -2.02
CA LYS A 414 21.93 -6.08 -3.40
C LYS A 414 20.74 -5.69 -4.30
N PRO A 415 20.61 -4.40 -4.68
CA PRO A 415 19.54 -3.95 -5.55
C PRO A 415 19.53 -4.70 -6.88
N ARG A 416 18.33 -4.95 -7.41
CA ARG A 416 18.12 -5.50 -8.74
C ARG A 416 18.03 -4.36 -9.74
N LEU A 417 18.86 -4.42 -10.78
CA LEU A 417 18.78 -3.54 -11.93
C LEU A 417 18.21 -4.32 -13.11
N GLN A 418 17.01 -4.88 -12.91
CA GLN A 418 16.32 -5.70 -13.90
C GLN A 418 14.88 -5.20 -14.03
N ALA A 419 14.34 -5.33 -15.24
CA ALA A 419 12.94 -5.06 -15.51
C ALA A 419 12.40 -6.10 -16.49
N ALA A 420 11.12 -6.39 -16.38
CA ALA A 420 10.41 -7.30 -17.24
C ALA A 420 9.00 -6.81 -17.53
N ARG A 421 8.50 -7.13 -18.74
CA ARG A 421 7.11 -6.95 -19.12
C ARG A 421 6.45 -8.30 -19.38
N LEU A 422 5.17 -8.42 -19.07
CA LEU A 422 4.33 -9.55 -19.48
C LEU A 422 3.28 -8.99 -20.45
N PRO A 423 3.45 -9.18 -21.77
CA PRO A 423 2.45 -8.75 -22.74
C PRO A 423 1.08 -9.41 -22.47
N TYR A 424 0.01 -8.71 -22.85
CA TYR A 424 -1.34 -9.23 -22.67
C TYR A 424 -1.55 -10.56 -23.42
N GLY A 425 -1.98 -11.59 -22.69
CA GLY A 425 -2.19 -12.94 -23.23
C GLY A 425 -0.92 -13.78 -23.36
N ALA A 426 0.26 -13.25 -23.04
CA ALA A 426 1.50 -14.01 -23.07
C ALA A 426 1.61 -14.97 -21.87
N THR A 427 2.41 -16.02 -22.05
CA THR A 427 2.67 -17.05 -21.02
C THR A 427 4.06 -16.92 -20.41
N ALA A 428 4.82 -15.88 -20.75
CA ALA A 428 6.18 -15.66 -20.27
C ALA A 428 6.49 -14.17 -20.18
N TRP A 429 7.32 -13.80 -19.20
CA TRP A 429 7.88 -12.46 -19.09
C TRP A 429 8.96 -12.24 -20.15
N GLU A 430 9.04 -11.00 -20.62
CA GLU A 430 10.04 -10.51 -21.57
C GLU A 430 10.90 -9.45 -20.87
N GLN A 431 12.20 -9.47 -21.14
CA GLN A 431 13.11 -8.49 -20.53
C GLN A 431 12.84 -7.09 -21.09
N ALA A 432 12.75 -6.11 -20.19
CA ALA A 432 12.75 -4.69 -20.52
C ALA A 432 14.12 -4.07 -20.24
N ALA A 433 14.32 -2.83 -20.66
CA ALA A 433 15.55 -2.10 -20.38
C ALA A 433 15.80 -2.04 -18.87
N SER A 434 17.07 -2.14 -18.48
CA SER A 434 17.45 -2.18 -17.07
C SER A 434 17.44 -0.77 -16.47
N PRO A 435 16.84 -0.56 -15.28
CA PRO A 435 16.94 0.72 -14.58
C PRO A 435 18.40 0.98 -14.18
N THR A 436 18.74 2.25 -14.01
CA THR A 436 20.10 2.70 -13.63
C THR A 436 20.18 3.10 -12.17
N VAL A 437 19.05 3.39 -11.52
CA VAL A 437 18.99 3.79 -10.11
C VAL A 437 18.47 2.64 -9.24
N PRO A 438 19.22 2.20 -8.22
CA PRO A 438 18.73 1.24 -7.22
C PRO A 438 17.45 1.69 -6.51
N ARG A 439 16.42 0.83 -6.51
CA ARG A 439 15.15 1.04 -5.78
C ARG A 439 14.89 -0.13 -4.83
N MET A 440 14.85 0.15 -3.53
CA MET A 440 14.69 -0.84 -2.47
C MET A 440 13.55 -0.40 -1.53
N TYR A 441 13.65 -0.71 -0.24
CA TYR A 441 12.69 -0.27 0.76
C TYR A 441 12.45 1.25 0.75
N HIS A 442 11.18 1.63 0.95
CA HIS A 442 10.67 3.00 0.79
C HIS A 442 10.84 3.60 -0.62
N SER A 443 11.00 2.79 -1.66
CA SER A 443 10.84 3.28 -3.04
C SER A 443 9.36 3.36 -3.44
N SER A 444 9.07 4.24 -4.40
CA SER A 444 7.76 4.45 -4.98
C SER A 444 7.80 4.23 -6.49
N CYS A 445 6.73 3.66 -7.05
CA CYS A 445 6.59 3.46 -8.50
C CYS A 445 5.19 3.74 -9.03
N MET A 446 5.05 4.49 -10.12
CA MET A 446 3.75 4.79 -10.70
C MET A 446 3.77 5.01 -12.21
N LEU A 447 2.65 4.66 -12.86
CA LEU A 447 2.37 5.06 -14.24
C LEU A 447 2.05 6.57 -14.31
N LEU A 448 2.65 7.28 -15.26
CA LEU A 448 2.39 8.69 -15.56
C LEU A 448 1.37 8.87 -16.69
N LEU A 449 0.80 10.08 -16.81
CA LEU A 449 -0.21 10.40 -17.83
C LEU A 449 0.30 10.23 -19.26
N ASP A 450 1.59 10.42 -19.52
CA ASP A 450 2.18 10.22 -20.85
C ASP A 450 2.35 8.73 -21.20
N GLY A 451 2.13 7.82 -20.26
CA GLY A 451 2.31 6.37 -20.39
C GLY A 451 3.69 5.87 -19.96
N SER A 452 4.56 6.73 -19.42
CA SER A 452 5.86 6.33 -18.85
C SER A 452 5.71 5.86 -17.40
N VAL A 453 6.73 5.20 -16.85
CA VAL A 453 6.72 4.74 -15.45
C VAL A 453 7.78 5.52 -14.66
N LEU A 454 7.36 6.19 -13.59
CA LEU A 454 8.22 6.92 -12.69
C LEU A 454 8.62 6.02 -11.50
N THR A 455 9.92 5.96 -11.21
CA THR A 455 10.46 5.39 -9.97
C THR A 455 11.19 6.45 -9.18
N MET A 456 11.03 6.42 -7.86
CA MET A 456 11.62 7.41 -6.97
C MET A 456 11.99 6.82 -5.62
N GLY A 457 12.86 7.52 -4.91
CA GLY A 457 13.30 7.17 -3.57
C GLY A 457 14.27 6.00 -3.52
N THR A 458 14.86 5.85 -2.36
CA THR A 458 14.81 4.69 -1.46
C THR A 458 15.33 5.22 -0.12
N THR A 459 14.91 4.64 0.99
CA THR A 459 15.53 4.88 2.31
C THR A 459 15.69 3.55 3.03
N ALA A 460 16.48 2.65 2.44
CA ALA A 460 16.68 1.30 2.95
C ALA A 460 17.36 1.27 4.32
N VAL A 461 18.24 2.26 4.57
CA VAL A 461 18.84 2.53 5.88
C VAL A 461 18.44 3.94 6.31
N ALA A 462 18.25 4.17 7.62
CA ALA A 462 17.91 5.49 8.13
C ALA A 462 18.94 6.54 7.67
N GLY A 463 18.46 7.66 7.12
CA GLY A 463 19.31 8.72 6.56
C GLY A 463 19.87 8.47 5.14
N SER A 464 19.72 7.27 4.57
CA SER A 464 20.20 6.93 3.22
C SER A 464 19.19 7.30 2.11
N VAL A 465 18.92 8.59 1.93
CA VAL A 465 17.95 9.07 0.92
C VAL A 465 18.57 9.06 -0.48
N GLU A 466 17.98 8.28 -1.39
CA GLU A 466 18.18 8.38 -2.85
C GLU A 466 17.21 9.40 -3.45
N THR A 467 17.77 10.51 -3.95
CA THR A 467 17.04 11.72 -4.37
C THR A 467 16.74 11.77 -5.87
N ARG A 468 17.32 10.87 -6.66
CA ARG A 468 17.10 10.85 -8.11
C ARG A 468 15.73 10.29 -8.45
N PHE A 469 15.07 10.90 -9.42
CA PHE A 469 13.84 10.41 -10.04
C PHE A 469 14.21 9.78 -11.38
N GLU A 470 13.74 8.56 -11.64
CA GLU A 470 14.06 7.84 -12.87
C GLU A 470 12.78 7.46 -13.59
N VAL A 471 12.72 7.73 -14.89
CA VAL A 471 11.55 7.45 -15.73
C VAL A 471 11.91 6.37 -16.75
N TYR A 472 11.11 5.32 -16.80
CA TYR A 472 11.10 4.34 -17.87
C TYR A 472 10.14 4.78 -18.97
N LYS A 473 10.64 4.88 -20.19
CA LYS A 473 9.88 5.07 -21.41
C LYS A 473 9.71 3.72 -22.12
N PRO A 474 8.51 3.14 -22.14
CA PRO A 474 8.26 1.88 -22.84
C PRO A 474 8.44 2.04 -24.36
N TRP A 475 8.40 0.93 -25.09
CA TRP A 475 8.55 0.88 -26.54
C TRP A 475 7.64 1.86 -27.30
N TYR A 476 6.41 2.07 -26.81
CA TYR A 476 5.45 2.98 -27.43
C TYR A 476 5.73 4.48 -27.21
N LEU A 477 6.78 4.82 -26.45
CA LEU A 477 7.27 6.20 -26.24
C LEU A 477 8.61 6.47 -26.94
N GLN A 478 9.13 5.51 -27.70
CA GLN A 478 10.40 5.65 -28.39
C GLN A 478 10.28 6.60 -29.59
N ALA A 479 11.42 7.15 -30.02
CA ALA A 479 11.47 8.10 -31.13
C ALA A 479 10.89 7.49 -32.42
N GLY A 480 10.13 8.29 -33.18
CA GLY A 480 9.49 7.85 -34.43
C GLY A 480 8.15 7.12 -34.25
N VAL A 481 7.72 6.82 -33.02
CA VAL A 481 6.42 6.19 -32.76
C VAL A 481 5.30 7.24 -32.79
N SER A 482 4.44 7.18 -33.82
CA SER A 482 3.24 8.03 -33.90
C SER A 482 2.11 7.49 -33.02
N ARG A 483 1.58 8.36 -32.15
CA ARG A 483 0.57 8.06 -31.14
C ARG A 483 -0.76 8.77 -31.46
N PRO A 484 -1.92 8.18 -31.11
CA PRO A 484 -3.18 8.90 -31.14
C PRO A 484 -3.16 10.05 -30.12
N THR A 485 -3.87 11.14 -30.42
CA THR A 485 -4.05 12.27 -29.50
C THR A 485 -5.53 12.50 -29.24
N ILE A 486 -5.95 12.53 -27.97
CA ILE A 486 -7.32 12.90 -27.61
C ILE A 486 -7.45 14.41 -27.75
N THR A 487 -8.39 14.87 -28.56
CA THR A 487 -8.63 16.30 -28.81
C THR A 487 -9.85 16.82 -28.07
N ASN A 488 -10.85 15.97 -27.81
CA ASN A 488 -12.01 16.33 -27.00
C ASN A 488 -12.61 15.09 -26.32
N LEU A 489 -12.95 15.23 -25.04
CA LEU A 489 -13.64 14.21 -24.24
C LEU A 489 -14.31 14.89 -23.04
N ALA A 490 -15.49 14.39 -22.64
CA ALA A 490 -16.15 14.86 -21.43
C ALA A 490 -15.27 14.58 -20.19
N PRO A 491 -15.07 15.56 -19.28
CA PRO A 491 -14.23 15.37 -18.09
C PRO A 491 -14.89 14.46 -17.02
N THR A 492 -16.19 14.19 -17.16
CA THR A 492 -16.95 13.31 -16.26
C THR A 492 -17.76 12.32 -17.08
N LEU A 493 -17.64 11.04 -16.74
CA LEU A 493 -18.30 9.92 -17.38
C LEU A 493 -19.11 9.15 -16.34
N LYS A 494 -20.31 8.70 -16.72
CA LYS A 494 -21.19 7.91 -15.86
C LYS A 494 -21.03 6.42 -16.13
N LEU A 495 -21.13 5.62 -15.07
CA LEU A 495 -21.19 4.15 -15.19
C LEU A 495 -22.29 3.72 -16.17
N GLY A 496 -21.98 2.79 -17.07
CA GLY A 496 -22.91 2.30 -18.11
C GLY A 496 -23.21 3.29 -19.24
N GLY A 497 -22.64 4.50 -19.21
CA GLY A 497 -22.86 5.52 -20.22
C GLY A 497 -22.07 5.28 -21.51
N THR A 498 -22.50 5.93 -22.60
CA THR A 498 -21.75 6.00 -23.86
C THR A 498 -21.38 7.44 -24.17
N TYR A 499 -20.11 7.68 -24.51
CA TYR A 499 -19.58 9.04 -24.70
C TYR A 499 -18.78 9.16 -25.99
N PRO A 500 -18.98 10.24 -26.78
CA PRO A 500 -18.11 10.51 -27.90
C PRO A 500 -16.71 10.93 -27.41
N VAL A 501 -15.69 10.47 -28.11
CA VAL A 501 -14.30 10.93 -27.98
C VAL A 501 -13.79 11.36 -29.34
N ASN A 502 -13.21 12.56 -29.41
CA ASN A 502 -12.53 13.03 -30.60
C ASN A 502 -11.02 12.82 -30.47
N PHE A 503 -10.39 12.45 -31.58
CA PHE A 503 -8.97 12.19 -31.63
C PHE A 503 -8.37 12.59 -32.98
N SER A 504 -7.06 12.81 -32.98
CA SER A 504 -6.23 12.97 -34.18
C SER A 504 -5.09 11.92 -34.16
N GLY A 505 -4.36 11.83 -35.27
CA GLY A 505 -3.30 10.83 -35.46
C GLY A 505 -3.76 9.62 -36.27
N PRO A 506 -3.22 8.42 -36.03
CA PRO A 506 -3.58 7.22 -36.79
C PRO A 506 -5.09 6.94 -36.76
N ALA A 507 -5.70 6.68 -37.93
CA ALA A 507 -7.16 6.49 -38.08
C ALA A 507 -7.74 5.25 -37.35
N SER A 508 -6.88 4.42 -36.77
CA SER A 508 -7.15 3.06 -36.31
C SER A 508 -7.16 2.95 -34.78
N VAL A 509 -7.85 3.86 -34.10
CA VAL A 509 -8.21 3.69 -32.68
C VAL A 509 -9.13 2.47 -32.56
N THR A 510 -8.67 1.45 -31.83
CA THR A 510 -9.33 0.14 -31.67
C THR A 510 -9.70 -0.19 -30.23
N GLY A 511 -9.22 0.60 -29.25
CA GLY A 511 -9.61 0.44 -27.86
C GLY A 511 -9.31 1.67 -27.03
N ALA A 512 -9.77 1.64 -25.78
CA ALA A 512 -9.44 2.62 -24.76
C ALA A 512 -9.24 1.91 -23.41
N MET A 513 -8.63 2.61 -22.47
CA MET A 513 -8.36 2.09 -21.12
C MET A 513 -8.63 3.19 -20.10
N LEU A 514 -9.30 2.83 -19.01
CA LEU A 514 -9.41 3.62 -17.79
C LEU A 514 -8.51 3.01 -16.72
N GLN A 515 -7.43 3.69 -16.37
CA GLN A 515 -6.53 3.29 -15.29
C GLN A 515 -6.75 4.19 -14.08
N ARG A 516 -7.07 3.63 -12.91
CA ARG A 516 -7.28 4.43 -11.69
C ARG A 516 -5.98 5.15 -11.34
N LEU A 517 -6.08 6.38 -10.83
CA LEU A 517 -4.89 7.12 -10.40
C LEU A 517 -4.10 6.33 -9.35
N THR A 518 -2.79 6.26 -9.54
CA THR A 518 -1.87 5.47 -8.70
C THR A 518 -1.62 6.16 -7.36
N SER A 519 -1.56 5.39 -6.28
CA SER A 519 -1.21 5.83 -4.93
C SER A 519 -0.42 4.73 -4.24
N VAL A 520 0.91 4.88 -4.20
CA VAL A 520 1.86 3.79 -3.92
C VAL A 520 2.72 4.08 -2.69
N THR A 521 2.98 3.03 -1.92
CA THR A 521 4.04 2.99 -0.90
C THR A 521 4.37 1.54 -0.57
N HIS A 522 5.59 1.23 -0.12
CA HIS A 522 5.97 -0.11 0.38
C HIS A 522 5.56 -1.27 -0.56
N SER A 523 5.73 -1.10 -1.87
CA SER A 523 5.33 -2.09 -2.91
C SER A 523 3.82 -2.36 -3.03
N SER A 524 3.01 -1.47 -2.45
CA SER A 524 1.56 -1.60 -2.38
C SER A 524 0.89 -0.40 -3.05
N ASP A 525 0.05 -0.69 -4.05
CA ASP A 525 -1.06 0.17 -4.46
C ASP A 525 -2.33 -0.70 -4.41
N PRO A 526 -3.18 -0.53 -3.39
CA PRO A 526 -4.38 -1.36 -3.22
C PRO A 526 -5.50 -1.06 -4.22
N ASN A 527 -5.34 0.00 -5.01
CA ASN A 527 -6.39 0.57 -5.84
C ASN A 527 -6.05 0.60 -7.33
N GLN A 528 -4.81 0.30 -7.71
CA GLN A 528 -4.41 0.20 -9.11
C GLN A 528 -5.31 -0.80 -9.84
N ARG A 529 -5.95 -0.32 -10.91
CA ARG A 529 -6.77 -1.14 -11.80
C ARG A 529 -6.84 -0.51 -13.17
N ALA A 530 -6.79 -1.35 -14.19
CA ALA A 530 -6.94 -0.96 -15.58
C ALA A 530 -8.19 -1.64 -16.16
N VAL A 531 -9.19 -0.83 -16.48
CA VAL A 531 -10.49 -1.26 -17.02
C VAL A 531 -10.45 -1.06 -18.53
N ASP A 532 -10.81 -2.11 -19.28
CA ASP A 532 -10.96 -1.96 -20.73
C ASP A 532 -12.21 -1.13 -21.05
N VAL A 533 -12.10 -0.28 -22.07
CA VAL A 533 -13.22 0.54 -22.55
C VAL A 533 -13.45 0.20 -24.02
N PRO A 534 -14.53 -0.55 -24.34
CA PRO A 534 -14.91 -0.80 -25.72
C PRO A 534 -15.10 0.49 -26.49
N VAL A 535 -14.62 0.50 -27.74
CA VAL A 535 -14.79 1.62 -28.65
C VAL A 535 -15.57 1.18 -29.88
N THR A 536 -16.57 1.97 -30.28
CA THR A 536 -17.33 1.73 -31.51
C THR A 536 -17.10 2.86 -32.51
N ALA A 537 -17.12 2.52 -33.79
CA ALA A 537 -16.99 3.50 -34.88
C ALA A 537 -18.19 4.44 -34.92
N THR A 538 -17.96 5.66 -35.39
CA THR A 538 -19.01 6.59 -35.83
C THR A 538 -18.84 6.86 -37.33
N ALA A 539 -19.82 7.53 -37.95
CA ALA A 539 -19.74 7.95 -39.34
C ALA A 539 -18.72 9.09 -39.57
N THR A 540 -18.20 9.70 -38.50
CA THR A 540 -17.31 10.86 -38.54
C THR A 540 -15.88 10.42 -38.26
N TRP A 541 -14.98 10.65 -39.23
CA TRP A 541 -13.55 10.42 -39.01
C TRP A 541 -13.05 11.24 -37.81
N GLY A 542 -12.14 10.68 -37.03
CA GLY A 542 -11.62 11.33 -35.82
C GLY A 542 -12.57 11.27 -34.62
N THR A 543 -13.69 10.56 -34.70
CA THR A 543 -14.61 10.34 -33.56
C THR A 543 -14.84 8.85 -33.33
N LYS A 544 -14.87 8.44 -32.05
CA LYS A 544 -15.34 7.12 -31.59
C LYS A 544 -16.34 7.29 -30.46
N ASN A 545 -17.14 6.26 -30.19
CA ASN A 545 -17.91 6.18 -28.96
C ASN A 545 -17.19 5.26 -27.97
N LEU A 546 -17.12 5.68 -26.71
CA LEU A 546 -16.60 4.93 -25.57
C LEU A 546 -17.77 4.33 -24.78
N SER A 547 -17.76 3.02 -24.54
CA SER A 547 -18.75 2.37 -23.68
C SER A 547 -18.17 2.17 -22.28
N ILE A 548 -18.75 2.84 -21.29
CA ILE A 548 -18.24 2.85 -19.92
C ILE A 548 -18.83 1.67 -19.14
N GLU A 549 -17.96 0.93 -18.46
CA GLU A 549 -18.34 -0.19 -17.59
C GLU A 549 -19.41 0.23 -16.56
N ALA A 550 -20.44 -0.60 -16.41
CA ALA A 550 -21.55 -0.34 -15.50
C ALA A 550 -21.31 -0.95 -14.12
N ASN A 551 -20.51 -2.03 -14.03
CA ASN A 551 -20.24 -2.71 -12.78
C ASN A 551 -19.25 -1.92 -11.93
N ARG A 552 -19.75 -1.37 -10.82
CA ARG A 552 -18.99 -0.59 -9.85
C ARG A 552 -17.90 -1.37 -9.08
N GLY A 553 -17.95 -2.70 -9.05
CA GLY A 553 -16.86 -3.55 -8.56
C GLY A 553 -15.69 -3.66 -9.54
N ILE A 554 -15.93 -3.43 -10.84
CA ILE A 554 -14.92 -3.34 -11.89
C ILE A 554 -14.42 -1.90 -12.04
N LEU A 555 -15.32 -0.92 -12.11
CA LEU A 555 -15.01 0.50 -12.25
C LEU A 555 -15.61 1.32 -11.09
N PRO A 556 -15.02 1.29 -9.88
CA PRO A 556 -15.49 2.12 -8.77
C PRO A 556 -15.47 3.61 -9.13
N PRO A 557 -16.43 4.42 -8.67
CA PRO A 557 -16.38 5.87 -8.83
C PRO A 557 -15.06 6.48 -8.34
N GLY A 558 -14.54 7.48 -9.06
CA GLY A 558 -13.25 8.11 -8.76
C GLY A 558 -12.54 8.70 -9.96
N MET A 559 -11.26 9.00 -9.81
CA MET A 559 -10.43 9.59 -10.85
C MET A 559 -9.62 8.53 -11.59
N TYR A 560 -9.59 8.65 -12.92
CA TYR A 560 -8.94 7.71 -13.81
C TYR A 560 -8.18 8.45 -14.90
N MET A 561 -7.06 7.88 -15.33
CA MET A 561 -6.39 8.23 -16.58
C MET A 561 -7.10 7.48 -17.71
N LEU A 562 -7.58 8.20 -18.72
CA LEU A 562 -8.15 7.62 -19.93
C LEU A 562 -7.19 7.79 -21.09
N SER A 563 -6.78 6.66 -21.67
CA SER A 563 -5.96 6.62 -22.89
C SER A 563 -6.71 5.92 -24.02
N LEU A 564 -6.56 6.41 -25.24
CA LEU A 564 -6.92 5.67 -26.45
C LEU A 564 -5.78 4.75 -26.87
N ARG A 565 -6.09 3.71 -27.64
CA ARG A 565 -5.11 2.78 -28.17
C ARG A 565 -5.41 2.45 -29.62
N ASP A 566 -4.37 2.46 -30.45
CA ASP A 566 -4.50 2.06 -31.85
C ASP A 566 -4.38 0.53 -32.04
N TRP A 567 -4.57 0.06 -33.26
CA TRP A 567 -4.45 -1.38 -33.61
C TRP A 567 -3.08 -2.02 -33.31
N ARG A 568 -2.01 -1.22 -33.17
CA ARG A 568 -0.66 -1.68 -32.82
C ARG A 568 -0.48 -1.79 -31.31
N ASN A 569 -1.48 -1.39 -30.53
CA ASN A 569 -1.43 -1.19 -29.09
C ASN A 569 -0.65 0.04 -28.62
N ILE A 570 -0.44 1.04 -29.49
CA ILE A 570 0.22 2.29 -29.11
C ILE A 570 -0.81 3.20 -28.42
N PRO A 571 -0.58 3.59 -27.16
CA PRO A 571 -1.51 4.41 -26.40
C PRO A 571 -1.32 5.90 -26.68
N SER A 572 -2.39 6.69 -26.54
CA SER A 572 -2.30 8.15 -26.46
C SER A 572 -1.67 8.59 -25.14
N LYS A 573 -1.30 9.88 -25.03
CA LYS A 573 -1.25 10.52 -23.72
C LYS A 573 -2.65 10.45 -23.10
N SER A 574 -2.71 10.20 -21.80
CA SER A 574 -3.97 10.08 -21.07
C SER A 574 -4.54 11.45 -20.70
N LEU A 575 -5.87 11.52 -20.59
CA LEU A 575 -6.57 12.60 -19.90
C LEU A 575 -7.10 12.10 -18.56
N VAL A 576 -7.06 12.94 -17.53
CA VAL A 576 -7.71 12.61 -16.27
C VAL A 576 -9.22 12.84 -16.42
N VAL A 577 -10.02 11.82 -16.13
CA VAL A 577 -11.48 11.87 -16.15
C VAL A 577 -12.04 11.39 -14.81
N ARG A 578 -13.22 11.88 -14.47
CA ARG A 578 -13.97 11.46 -13.29
C ARG A 578 -15.04 10.44 -13.68
N ILE A 579 -15.06 9.30 -12.99
CA ILE A 579 -16.16 8.34 -13.07
C ILE A 579 -17.13 8.59 -11.92
N VAL A 580 -18.41 8.73 -12.24
CA VAL A 580 -19.50 8.94 -11.29
C VAL A 580 -20.62 7.92 -11.48
N GLU A 581 -21.46 7.79 -10.47
CA GLU A 581 -22.67 6.96 -10.54
C GLU A 581 -23.64 7.49 -11.61
N ASN A 582 -24.40 6.59 -12.23
CA ASN A 582 -25.42 6.97 -13.20
C ASN A 582 -26.68 7.56 -12.53
N THR A 583 -26.86 7.30 -11.24
CA THR A 583 -27.98 7.76 -10.41
C THR A 583 -27.41 8.32 -9.10
N PRO A 584 -27.97 9.41 -8.52
CA PRO A 584 -27.54 9.87 -7.20
C PRO A 584 -27.67 8.73 -6.18
N LEU A 585 -26.61 8.43 -5.45
CA LEU A 585 -26.68 7.48 -4.33
C LEU A 585 -27.67 8.04 -3.30
N ALA A 586 -28.73 7.30 -2.98
CA ALA A 586 -29.57 7.64 -1.85
C ALA A 586 -28.68 7.71 -0.60
N ALA A 587 -28.72 8.84 0.10
CA ALA A 587 -27.99 8.99 1.35
C ALA A 587 -28.51 7.95 2.35
N GLY A 588 -27.68 6.98 2.71
CA GLY A 588 -27.93 6.10 3.87
C GLY A 588 -28.50 4.70 3.63
N GLY A 589 -28.34 4.08 2.45
CA GLY A 589 -28.67 2.66 2.27
C GLY A 589 -27.44 1.76 2.34
N SER A 590 -27.35 0.87 3.34
CA SER A 590 -26.52 -0.33 3.22
C SER A 590 -26.83 -1.03 1.89
N PRO A 591 -25.85 -1.57 1.15
CA PRO A 591 -26.15 -2.28 -0.08
C PRO A 591 -27.11 -3.42 0.23
N ALA A 592 -28.30 -3.36 -0.37
CA ALA A 592 -29.25 -4.47 -0.31
C ALA A 592 -28.52 -5.73 -0.79
N ALA A 593 -28.56 -6.78 0.02
CA ALA A 593 -28.05 -8.08 -0.34
C ALA A 593 -28.66 -8.46 -1.70
N ALA A 594 -27.80 -8.81 -2.68
CA ALA A 594 -28.26 -9.44 -3.90
C ALA A 594 -29.08 -10.67 -3.50
N ALA A 595 -30.33 -10.73 -3.96
CA ALA A 595 -31.23 -11.84 -3.67
C ALA A 595 -30.56 -13.17 -4.06
N PRO A 596 -30.63 -14.21 -3.21
CA PRO A 596 -30.11 -15.52 -3.57
C PRO A 596 -30.91 -16.04 -4.77
N CYS A 597 -30.20 -16.40 -5.84
CA CYS A 597 -30.80 -17.18 -6.93
C CYS A 597 -31.37 -18.47 -6.33
N CYS A 598 -32.69 -18.63 -6.42
CA CYS A 598 -33.34 -19.90 -6.16
C CYS A 598 -32.84 -20.91 -7.19
N CYS A 599 -32.23 -22.00 -6.72
CA CYS A 599 -32.03 -23.18 -7.54
C CYS A 599 -33.34 -23.95 -7.58
N CYS A 600 -33.86 -24.20 -8.78
CA CYS A 600 -34.76 -25.34 -9.05
C CYS A 600 -33.91 -26.59 -9.30
#